data_AF-A0ABC8VJZ6-F1
#
_entry.id   AF-A0ABC8VJZ6-F1
#
_cell.length_a   1.000
_cell.length_b   1.000
_cell.length_c   1.000
_cell.angle_alpha   90.00
_cell.angle_beta   90.00
_cell.angle_gamma   90.00
#
_symmetry.space_group_name_H-M   'P 1'
#
loop_
_entity.id
_entity.type
_entity.pdbx_description
1 polymer ?
#
loop_
_entity_poly.entity_id
_entity_poly.type
_entity_poly.pdbx_seq_one_letter_code
_entity_poly.pdbx_strand_id
1 'polypeptide(L)' 'MAGGAFWATRALEVVKRNDGPGLLWKRIKLTTTRKNNAKKRLKRLWQNEAVIRACGQSESSAASNTASAAAKQQ' A
#
# COMPACT_ATOMS: atom_id res chain seq x y z
N MET A 1 -1.00 -1.29 -66.48
CA MET A 1 -1.87 -2.17 -65.66
C MET A 1 -1.13 -2.48 -64.37
N ALA A 2 -1.78 -2.26 -63.22
CA ALA A 2 -1.19 -2.00 -61.90
C ALA A 2 -0.27 -3.11 -61.32
N GLY A 3 0.96 -2.76 -60.96
CA GLY A 3 1.95 -3.64 -60.32
C GLY A 3 2.51 -3.09 -59.00
N GLY A 4 1.64 -2.66 -58.08
CA GLY A 4 2.12 -2.02 -56.84
C GLY A 4 1.12 -1.93 -55.67
N ALA A 5 0.11 -2.79 -55.61
CA ALA A 5 -1.00 -2.66 -54.65
C ALA A 5 -0.97 -3.62 -53.44
N PHE A 6 0.16 -4.28 -53.14
CA PHE A 6 0.20 -5.32 -52.09
C PHE A 6 1.36 -5.20 -51.09
N TRP A 7 1.96 -4.02 -50.91
CA TRP A 7 3.08 -3.83 -49.97
C TRP A 7 2.74 -3.02 -48.71
N ALA A 8 1.51 -2.57 -48.52
CA ALA A 8 1.16 -1.61 -47.45
C ALA A 8 0.23 -2.17 -46.33
N THR A 9 -0.05 -3.47 -46.26
CA THR A 9 -1.05 -3.99 -45.30
C THR A 9 -0.48 -4.74 -44.09
N ARG A 10 0.85 -4.90 -43.96
CA ARG A 10 1.46 -5.58 -42.79
C ARG A 10 1.92 -4.67 -41.64
N ALA A 11 1.61 -3.37 -41.67
CA ALA A 11 1.99 -2.46 -40.58
C ALA A 11 1.13 -2.61 -39.30
N LEU A 12 0.03 -3.38 -39.34
CA LEU A 12 -0.80 -3.68 -38.17
C LEU A 12 -0.38 -4.95 -37.42
N GLU A 13 0.72 -5.60 -37.83
CA GLU A 13 1.39 -6.65 -37.04
C GLU A 13 2.25 -6.04 -35.89
N VAL A 14 2.20 -4.72 -35.69
CA VAL A 14 3.01 -3.99 -34.68
C VAL A 14 2.45 -4.11 -33.25
N VAL A 15 1.29 -4.72 -33.06
CA VAL A 15 0.87 -5.16 -31.71
C VAL A 15 0.85 -6.67 -31.71
N LYS A 16 1.97 -7.27 -31.30
CA LYS A 16 2.08 -8.72 -31.05
C LYS A 16 0.87 -9.15 -30.23
N ARG A 17 -0.06 -9.87 -30.88
CA ARG A 17 -1.20 -10.47 -30.19
C ARG A 17 -0.62 -11.44 -29.18
N ASN A 18 -1.01 -11.27 -27.93
CA ASN A 18 -0.58 -12.16 -26.87
C ASN A 18 -1.47 -13.40 -26.94
N ASP A 19 -1.09 -14.38 -27.78
CA ASP A 19 -1.81 -15.63 -28.00
C ASP A 19 -1.67 -16.64 -26.84
N GLY A 20 -1.44 -16.14 -25.61
CA GLY A 20 -1.45 -16.95 -24.40
C GLY A 20 -2.89 -17.30 -24.01
N PRO A 21 -3.17 -18.51 -23.53
CA PRO A 21 -4.54 -18.98 -23.30
C PRO A 21 -5.20 -18.17 -22.16
N GLY A 22 -6.11 -17.25 -22.49
CA GLY A 22 -7.05 -16.63 -21.55
C GLY A 22 -6.80 -15.16 -21.16
N LEU A 23 -7.51 -14.72 -20.13
CA LEU A 23 -7.46 -13.35 -19.59
C LEU A 23 -6.07 -13.06 -19.00
N LEU A 24 -5.42 -12.00 -19.47
CA LEU A 24 -4.07 -11.64 -19.02
C LEU A 24 -4.08 -10.99 -17.62
N TRP A 25 -3.77 -11.79 -16.60
CA TRP A 25 -3.53 -11.30 -15.24
C TRP A 25 -2.14 -10.66 -15.14
N LYS A 26 -2.07 -9.34 -15.36
CA LYS A 26 -0.80 -8.60 -15.29
C LYS A 26 -0.24 -8.59 -13.86
N ARG A 27 0.93 -9.21 -13.67
CA ARG A 27 1.70 -9.10 -12.43
C ARG A 27 2.41 -7.74 -12.40
N ILE A 28 1.92 -6.80 -11.60
CA ILE A 28 2.51 -5.47 -11.48
C ILE A 28 3.73 -5.55 -10.56
N LYS A 29 4.89 -5.08 -11.05
CA LYS A 29 6.12 -5.02 -10.25
C LYS A 29 5.98 -4.03 -9.10
N LEU A 30 6.70 -4.29 -8.01
CA LEU A 30 6.81 -3.38 -6.89
C LEU A 30 7.73 -2.19 -7.25
N THR A 31 7.15 -1.18 -7.89
CA THR A 31 7.87 0.05 -8.28
C THR A 31 8.18 0.94 -7.08
N THR A 32 9.13 1.86 -7.24
CA THR A 32 9.58 2.78 -6.18
C THR A 32 8.43 3.58 -5.56
N THR A 33 7.52 4.12 -6.37
CA THR A 33 6.33 4.83 -5.89
C THR A 33 5.44 3.95 -5.01
N ARG A 34 5.25 2.69 -5.40
CA ARG A 34 4.45 1.72 -4.65
C ARG A 34 5.13 1.34 -3.32
N LYS A 35 6.47 1.20 -3.30
CA LYS A 35 7.27 1.03 -2.07
C LYS A 35 7.11 2.21 -1.13
N ASN A 36 7.13 3.43 -1.65
CA ASN A 36 6.96 4.64 -0.84
C ASN A 36 5.56 4.73 -0.22
N ASN A 37 4.52 4.29 -0.94
CA ASN A 37 3.18 4.20 -0.36
C ASN A 37 3.13 3.16 0.78
N ALA A 38 3.77 1.99 0.61
CA ALA A 38 3.87 0.99 1.67
C ALA A 38 4.58 1.54 2.92
N LYS A 39 5.70 2.26 2.76
CA LYS A 39 6.39 2.94 3.87
C LYS A 39 5.49 3.95 4.58
N LYS A 40 4.68 4.73 3.84
CA LYS A 40 3.71 5.67 4.44
C LYS A 40 2.65 4.94 5.28
N ARG A 41 2.13 3.81 4.80
CA ARG A 41 1.15 2.99 5.56
C ARG A 41 1.76 2.46 6.86
N LEU A 42 2.97 1.92 6.80
CA LEU A 42 3.67 1.41 7.98
C LEU A 42 3.88 2.50 9.04
N LYS A 43 4.35 3.69 8.63
CA LYS A 43 4.51 4.83 9.55
C LYS A 43 3.20 5.23 10.23
N ARG A 44 2.08 5.24 9.48
CA ARG A 44 0.75 5.54 10.04
C ARG A 44 0.33 4.51 11.07
N LEU A 45 0.55 3.22 10.79
CA LEU A 45 0.22 2.16 11.74
C LEU A 45 1.02 2.29 13.02
N TRP A 46 2.32 2.57 12.94
CA TRP A 46 3.15 2.81 14.12
C TRP A 46 2.70 4.02 14.93
N GLN A 47 2.31 5.12 14.26
CA GLN A 47 1.76 6.28 14.96
C GLN A 47 0.45 5.94 15.67
N ASN A 48 -0.48 5.26 14.99
CA ASN A 48 -1.74 4.84 15.57
C ASN A 48 -1.53 3.90 16.77
N GLU A 49 -0.63 2.93 16.63
CA GLU A 49 -0.28 1.99 17.68
C GLU A 49 0.34 2.71 18.90
N ALA A 50 1.26 3.65 18.66
CA ALA A 50 1.85 4.45 19.73
C ALA A 50 0.80 5.27 20.48
N VAL A 51 -0.17 5.87 19.78
CA VAL A 51 -1.26 6.63 20.39
C VAL A 51 -2.15 5.72 21.26
N ILE A 52 -2.58 4.56 20.73
CA ILE A 52 -3.41 3.62 21.48
C ILE A 52 -2.69 3.12 22.74
N ARG A 53 -1.41 2.76 22.62
CA ARG A 53 -0.57 2.35 23.75
C ARG A 53 -0.43 3.47 24.79
N ALA A 54 -0.23 4.71 24.35
CA ALA A 54 -0.14 5.87 25.23
C ALA A 54 -1.46 6.12 25.98
N CYS A 55 -2.61 5.99 25.32
CA CYS A 55 -3.93 6.09 25.97
C CYS A 55 -4.08 5.04 27.09
N GLY A 56 -3.76 3.77 26.82
CA GLY A 56 -3.82 2.72 27.86
C GLY A 56 -2.85 2.93 29.03
N GLN A 57 -1.66 3.51 28.77
CA GLN A 57 -0.71 3.87 29.83
C GLN A 57 -1.16 5.09 30.64
N SER A 58 -1.84 6.06 30.01
CA SER A 58 -2.37 7.25 30.67
C SER A 58 -3.53 6.92 31.61
N GLU A 59 -4.41 5.98 31.22
CA GLU A 59 -5.52 5.52 32.06
C GLU A 59 -5.01 4.78 33.32
N SER A 60 -3.98 3.95 33.17
CA SER A 60 -3.35 3.26 34.31
C SER A 60 -2.57 4.20 35.24
N SER A 61 -1.94 5.25 34.70
CA SER A 61 -1.21 6.24 35.52
C SER A 61 -2.13 7.24 36.23
N ALA A 62 -3.28 7.59 35.63
CA ALA A 62 -4.32 8.36 36.33
C ALA A 62 -4.88 7.57 37.53
N ALA A 63 -5.18 6.28 37.35
CA ALA A 63 -5.65 5.40 38.43
C ALA A 63 -4.61 5.24 39.57
N SER A 64 -3.31 5.12 39.25
CA SER A 64 -2.26 5.02 40.27
C SER A 64 -2.07 6.33 41.04
N ASN A 65 -2.27 7.49 40.40
CA ASN A 65 -2.14 8.79 41.07
C ASN A 65 -3.29 9.05 42.05
N THR A 66 -4.51 8.59 41.74
CA THR A 66 -5.64 8.67 42.68
C THR A 66 -5.44 7.72 43.87
N ALA A 67 -4.93 6.50 43.63
CA ALA A 67 -4.64 5.54 44.69
C ALA A 67 -3.49 5.99 45.63
N SER A 68 -2.45 6.62 45.08
CA SER A 68 -1.31 7.13 45.86
C SER A 68 -1.65 8.40 46.66
N ALA A 69 -2.58 9.22 46.17
CA ALA A 69 -3.10 10.37 46.91
C ALA A 69 -3.99 9.96 48.09
N ALA A 70 -4.80 8.90 47.94
CA ALA A 70 -5.64 8.36 49.01
C ALA A 70 -4.84 7.67 50.13
N ALA A 71 -3.70 7.04 49.82
CA ALA A 71 -2.84 6.36 50.79
C ALA A 71 -1.98 7.31 51.65
N LYS A 72 -1.82 8.58 51.26
CA LYS A 72 -1.00 9.58 51.98
C LYS A 72 -1.77 10.39 53.03
N GLN A 73 -3.09 10.16 53.17
CA GLN A 73 -3.97 10.88 54.09
C GLN A 73 -4.38 10.07 55.33
N GLN A 74 -3.72 8.93 55.61
CA GLN A 74 -3.89 8.15 56.84
C GLN A 74 -2.67 8.24 57.75
#